data_AF-A0A9Q4AMU2-F1
#
_entry.id   AF-A0A9Q4AMU2-F1
#
_cell.length_a   1.000
_cell.length_b   1.000
_cell.length_c   1.000
_cell.angle_alpha   90.00
_cell.angle_beta   90.00
_cell.angle_gamma   90.00
#
_symmetry.space_group_name_H-M   'P 1'
#
loop_
_entity.id
_entity.type
_entity.pdbx_description
1 polymer ?
#
loop_
_entity_poly.entity_id
_entity_poly.type
_entity_poly.pdbx_seq_one_letter_code
_entity_poly.pdbx_strand_id
1 'polypeptide(L)' 'MQPQTPTKGAPMTVRGADGKPHLVSDMKREPRPVPPPRIRPIVPNIFHTPD' A
#
# COMPACT_ATOMS: atom_id res chain seq x y z
N MET A 1 -4.47 -5.47 21.73
CA MET A 1 -4.70 -6.37 20.58
C MET A 1 -3.45 -6.36 19.72
N GLN A 2 -2.65 -7.43 19.74
CA GLN A 2 -1.42 -7.54 18.95
C GLN A 2 -1.80 -8.07 17.55
N PRO A 3 -1.35 -7.46 16.44
CA PRO A 3 -1.72 -7.94 15.11
C PRO A 3 -0.98 -9.25 14.82
N GLN A 4 -1.72 -10.35 14.73
CA GLN A 4 -1.20 -11.63 14.25
C GLN A 4 -0.94 -11.50 12.75
N THR A 5 0.33 -11.40 12.37
CA THR A 5 0.73 -11.49 10.97
C THR A 5 0.45 -12.91 10.47
N PRO A 6 -0.36 -13.11 9.41
CA PRO A 6 -0.68 -14.44 8.92
C PRO A 6 0.60 -15.15 8.46
N THR A 7 0.78 -16.38 8.94
CA THR A 7 1.93 -17.24 8.66
C THR A 7 2.01 -17.47 7.16
N LYS A 8 3.13 -17.06 6.56
CA LYS A 8 3.41 -17.10 5.12
C LYS A 8 3.47 -18.56 4.65
N GLY A 9 2.35 -19.14 4.21
CA GLY A 9 2.32 -20.49 3.63
C GLY A 9 1.01 -21.25 3.77
N ALA A 10 0.13 -20.89 4.71
CA ALA A 10 -1.19 -21.50 4.81
C ALA A 10 -2.19 -20.79 3.87
N PRO A 11 -3.02 -21.53 3.11
CA PRO A 11 -4.11 -20.94 2.35
C PRO A 11 -5.07 -20.23 3.30
N MET A 12 -5.30 -18.93 3.07
CA MET A 12 -6.25 -18.13 3.84
C MET A 12 -7.57 -18.03 3.09
N THR A 13 -8.67 -18.24 3.80
CA THR A 13 -10.01 -17.94 3.29
C THR A 13 -10.53 -16.64 3.87
N VAL A 14 -11.34 -15.93 3.10
CA VAL A 14 -12.06 -14.73 3.53
C VAL A 14 -13.52 -14.83 3.12
N ARG A 15 -14.40 -14.08 3.78
CA ARG A 15 -15.82 -14.07 3.46
C ARG A 15 -16.07 -13.20 2.23
N GLY A 16 -16.59 -13.80 1.16
CA GLY A 16 -16.93 -13.10 -0.07
C GLY A 16 -18.19 -12.25 0.08
N ALA A 17 -18.49 -11.46 -0.96
CA ALA A 17 -19.70 -10.63 -1.02
C ALA A 17 -21.00 -11.45 -1.02
N ASP A 18 -20.92 -12.71 -1.47
CA ASP A 18 -21.99 -13.71 -1.40
C ASP A 18 -22.11 -14.38 -0.02
N GLY A 19 -21.26 -14.01 0.93
CA GLY A 19 -21.21 -14.55 2.28
C GLY A 19 -20.55 -15.92 2.41
N LYS A 20 -20.05 -16.51 1.32
CA LYS A 20 -19.37 -17.82 1.30
C LYS A 20 -17.86 -17.66 1.57
N PRO A 21 -17.15 -18.71 2.01
CA PRO A 21 -15.70 -18.67 2.11
C PRO A 21 -15.07 -18.71 0.72
N HIS A 22 -14.20 -17.75 0.42
CA HIS A 22 -13.40 -17.67 -0.80
C HIS A 22 -11.92 -17.73 -0.47
N LEU A 23 -11.13 -18.34 -1.34
CA LEU A 23 -9.68 -18.40 -1.18
C LEU A 23 -9.05 -17.05 -1.56
N VAL A 24 -8.15 -16.53 -0.73
CA VAL A 24 -7.50 -15.23 -0.98
C VAL A 24 -6.70 -15.23 -2.28
N SER A 25 -6.19 -16.39 -2.74
CA SER A 25 -5.48 -16.50 -4.02
C SER A 25 -6.39 -16.25 -5.24
N ASP A 26 -7.68 -16.52 -5.11
CA ASP A 26 -8.64 -16.44 -6.22
C ASP A 26 -9.23 -15.03 -6.31
N MET A 27 -9.05 -14.22 -5.26
CA MET A 27 -9.51 -12.84 -5.22
C MET A 27 -8.58 -11.94 -6.02
N LYS A 28 -9.18 -11.12 -6.89
CA LYS A 28 -8.46 -10.05 -7.57
C LYS A 28 -7.90 -9.11 -6.51
N ARG A 29 -6.60 -8.82 -6.60
CA ARG A 29 -5.95 -7.87 -5.71
C ARG A 29 -6.54 -6.48 -5.95
N GLU A 30 -7.18 -5.91 -4.95
CA GLU A 30 -7.61 -4.53 -5.01
C GLU A 30 -6.37 -3.63 -5.07
N PRO A 31 -6.28 -2.70 -6.04
CA PRO A 31 -5.21 -1.72 -6.09
C PRO A 31 -5.27 -0.88 -4.82
N ARG A 32 -4.19 -0.93 -4.02
CA ARG A 32 -4.08 -0.01 -2.88
C ARG A 32 -3.97 1.42 -3.41
N PRO A 33 -4.59 2.41 -2.76
CA PRO A 33 -4.39 3.81 -3.10
C PRO A 33 -2.90 4.15 -3.16
N VAL A 34 -2.45 4.73 -4.27
CA VAL A 34 -1.07 5.18 -4.43
C VAL A 34 -0.89 6.45 -3.59
N PRO A 35 0.12 6.55 -2.72
CA PRO A 35 0.35 7.77 -1.95
C PRO A 35 0.66 8.93 -2.89
N PRO A 36 0.21 10.16 -2.58
CA PRO A 36 0.47 11.32 -3.42
C PRO A 36 1.98 11.60 -3.54
N PRO A 37 2.44 12.16 -4.67
CA PRO A 37 3.85 12.53 -4.84
C PRO A 37 4.24 13.58 -3.81
N ARG A 38 5.35 13.34 -3.11
CA ARG A 38 5.92 14.34 -2.18
C ARG A 38 6.58 15.45 -3.00
N ILE A 39 5.93 16.61 -3.08
CA ILE A 39 6.53 17.81 -3.67
C ILE A 39 7.56 18.37 -2.67
N ARG A 40 8.83 18.41 -3.07
CA ARG A 40 9.87 19.13 -2.31
C ARG A 40 9.78 20.62 -2.70
N PRO A 41 9.80 21.55 -1.74
CA PRO A 41 9.86 22.97 -2.07
C PRO A 41 11.16 23.25 -2.83
N ILE A 42 11.05 23.90 -3.99
CA ILE A 42 12.20 24.42 -4.71
C ILE A 42 12.62 25.68 -3.97
N VAL A 43 13.75 25.63 -3.26
CA VAL A 43 14.37 26.83 -2.70
C VAL A 43 15.11 27.51 -3.86
N PRO A 44 14.71 28.70 -4.32
CA PRO A 44 15.47 29.43 -5.32
C PRO A 44 16.86 29.74 -4.76
N ASN A 45 17.90 29.46 -5.53
CA ASN A 45 19.28 29.73 -5.14
C ASN A 45 19.56 31.24 -5.27
N ILE A 46 19.12 32.00 -4.26
CA ILE A 46 19.28 33.47 -4.21
C ILE A 46 20.70 33.89 -3.80
N PHE A 47 21.57 32.95 -3.40
CA PHE A 47 22.98 33.21 -3.14
C PHE A 47 23.79 33.01 -4.42
N HIS A 48 23.79 34.02 -5.28
CA HIS A 48 24.76 34.13 -6.37
C HIS A 48 26.13 34.50 -5.78
N THR A 49 27.14 33.65 -5.97
CA THR A 49 28.55 34.07 -5.92
C THR A 49 28.95 34.52 -7.33
N PRO A 50 29.35 35.78 -7.54
CA PRO A 50 29.90 36.22 -8.82
C PRO A 50 31.32 35.68 -9.00
N ASP A 51 31.64 35.23 -10.21
CA ASP A 51 33.01 34.93 -10.70
C ASP A 51 33.53 36.14 -11.48
#